data_AF-A0A8D2HN71-F1
#
_entry.id   AF-A0A8D2HN71-F1
#
_cell.length_a   1.000
_cell.length_b   1.000
_cell.length_c   1.000
_cell.angle_alpha   90.00
_cell.angle_beta   90.00
_cell.angle_gamma   90.00
#
_symmetry.space_group_name_H-M   'P 1'
#
loop_
_entity.id
_entity.type
_entity.pdbx_description
1 polymer ?
#
loop_
_entity_poly.entity_id
_entity_poly.type
_entity_poly.pdbx_seq_one_letter_code
_entity_poly.pdbx_strand_id
1 'polypeptide(L)'
;KDPFDLRIDRTFLSGKIIGGREAVPHSHPYIAYLWINTTEKTKKKCGGFLVHEDFVLTAAHCWRRQGDSGSPLVSKNVAQGIVSYGKMEGTPPNIYTRISSFLCWIKTTMKLFKLQGQD
;
A
#
# COMPACT_ATOMS: atom_id res chain seq x y z
N LYS A 1 35.52 3.08 -4.42
CA LYS A 1 34.42 4.02 -4.75
C LYS A 1 34.57 4.33 -6.23
N ASP A 2 33.72 3.74 -7.05
CA ASP A 2 33.75 3.86 -8.51
C ASP A 2 32.47 4.60 -8.95
N PRO A 3 32.52 5.67 -9.75
CA PRO A 3 31.35 6.50 -10.06
C PRO A 3 30.39 5.90 -11.09
N PHE A 4 30.68 4.73 -11.68
CA PHE A 4 29.90 4.17 -12.81
C PHE A 4 29.53 2.68 -12.67
N ASP A 5 29.37 2.15 -11.45
CA ASP A 5 28.79 0.81 -11.27
C ASP A 5 27.27 0.84 -11.53
N LEU A 6 26.87 0.77 -12.80
CA LEU A 6 25.50 0.54 -13.29
C LEU A 6 25.04 -0.90 -13.05
N ARG A 7 25.40 -1.50 -11.91
CA ARG A 7 24.71 -2.70 -11.44
C ARG A 7 23.30 -2.28 -11.04
N ILE A 8 22.31 -2.76 -11.80
CA ILE A 8 20.91 -2.84 -11.38
C ILE A 8 20.92 -3.19 -9.88
N ASP A 9 20.59 -2.21 -9.05
CA ASP A 9 20.69 -2.36 -7.61
C ASP A 9 19.79 -3.53 -7.19
N ARG A 10 20.37 -4.58 -6.58
CA ARG A 10 19.61 -5.76 -6.13
C ARG A 10 18.48 -5.39 -5.16
N THR A 11 18.50 -4.16 -4.62
CA THR A 11 17.38 -3.58 -3.85
C THR A 11 16.07 -3.58 -4.65
N PHE A 12 16.09 -3.38 -5.97
CA PHE A 12 14.89 -3.35 -6.84
C PHE A 12 14.09 -4.67 -6.87
N LEU A 13 14.72 -5.81 -6.58
CA LEU A 13 14.07 -7.13 -6.59
C LEU A 13 13.69 -7.62 -5.18
N SER A 14 14.11 -6.92 -4.13
CA SER A 14 14.01 -7.42 -2.76
C SER A 14 12.68 -7.13 -2.05
N GLY A 15 11.77 -6.38 -2.68
CA GLY A 15 10.52 -5.93 -2.04
C GLY A 15 10.74 -4.94 -0.89
N LYS A 16 11.90 -4.28 -0.86
CA LYS A 16 12.24 -3.25 0.13
C LYS A 16 11.79 -1.87 -0.35
N ILE A 17 11.41 -1.02 0.61
CA ILE A 17 11.23 0.42 0.37
C ILE A 17 12.59 1.03 0.03
N ILE A 18 12.73 1.62 -1.16
CA ILE A 18 13.98 2.27 -1.61
C ILE A 18 14.33 3.42 -0.66
N GLY A 19 15.57 3.43 -0.15
CA GLY A 19 16.03 4.41 0.84
C GLY A 19 15.41 4.28 2.24
N GLY A 20 14.64 3.22 2.49
CA GLY A 20 14.02 2.94 3.77
C GLY A 20 14.94 2.25 4.78
N ARG A 21 14.38 1.98 5.96
CA ARG A 21 14.97 1.14 7.01
C ARG A 21 13.97 0.07 7.42
N GLU A 22 14.48 -1.06 7.91
CA GLU A 22 13.62 -2.10 8.48
C GLU A 22 12.82 -1.54 9.66
N ALA A 23 11.52 -1.81 9.67
CA ALA A 23 10.66 -1.41 10.78
C ALA A 23 10.89 -2.33 11.98
N VAL A 24 10.80 -1.77 13.19
CA VAL A 24 10.78 -2.59 14.41
C VAL A 24 9.58 -3.54 14.31
N PRO A 25 9.74 -4.85 14.61
CA PRO A 25 8.65 -5.80 14.54
C PRO A 25 7.39 -5.29 15.27
N HIS A 26 6.24 -5.40 14.61
CA HIS A 26 4.93 -5.00 15.13
C HIS A 26 4.74 -3.50 15.49
N SER A 27 5.72 -2.63 15.20
CA SER A 27 5.60 -1.18 15.48
C SER A 27 4.50 -0.47 14.67
N HIS A 28 3.97 -1.11 13.62
CA HIS A 28 2.90 -0.59 12.77
C HIS A 28 1.78 -1.65 12.64
N PRO A 29 1.04 -1.93 13.72
CA PRO A 29 0.12 -3.07 13.79
C PRO A 29 -1.07 -2.97 12.84
N TYR A 30 -1.35 -1.77 12.32
CA TYR A 30 -2.40 -1.54 11.32
C TYR A 30 -1.99 -1.94 9.90
N ILE A 31 -0.72 -2.25 9.62
CA ILE A 31 -0.29 -2.64 8.27
C ILE A 31 -0.80 -4.04 7.92
N ALA A 32 -1.42 -4.16 6.75
CA ALA A 32 -1.88 -5.43 6.20
C ALA A 32 -1.06 -5.81 4.96
N TYR A 33 -0.62 -7.07 4.90
CA TYR A 33 -0.01 -7.64 3.70
C TYR A 33 -1.10 -8.34 2.88
N LEU A 34 -1.29 -7.91 1.64
CA LEU A 34 -2.33 -8.43 0.76
C LEU A 34 -1.75 -9.38 -0.27
N TRP A 35 -2.29 -10.59 -0.31
CA TRP A 35 -1.96 -11.60 -1.29
C TRP A 35 -3.16 -11.83 -2.21
N ILE A 36 -3.05 -11.32 -3.44
CA ILE A 36 -4.18 -11.25 -4.39
C ILE A 36 -3.94 -12.27 -5.50
N ASN A 37 -4.87 -13.21 -5.63
CA ASN A 37 -4.89 -14.16 -6.73
C ASN A 37 -5.53 -13.49 -7.95
N THR A 38 -4.84 -13.51 -9.08
CA THR A 38 -5.36 -12.91 -10.32
C THR A 38 -5.77 -13.98 -11.33
N THR A 39 -6.63 -13.60 -12.27
CA THR A 39 -7.07 -14.43 -13.40
C THR A 39 -5.92 -14.87 -14.31
N GLU A 40 -4.82 -14.11 -14.34
CA GLU A 40 -3.63 -14.40 -15.15
C GLU A 40 -2.71 -15.47 -14.51
N LYS A 41 -3.19 -16.22 -13.50
CA LYS A 41 -2.42 -17.19 -12.68
C LYS A 41 -1.18 -16.61 -11.99
N THR A 42 -0.99 -15.28 -12.01
CA THR A 42 0.09 -14.62 -11.26
C THR A 42 -0.44 -14.10 -9.94
N LYS A 43 0.32 -14.33 -8.87
CA LYS A 43 -0.01 -13.80 -7.54
C LYS A 43 0.54 -12.37 -7.46
N LYS A 44 -0.29 -11.42 -7.03
CA LYS A 44 0.11 -10.03 -6.80
C LYS A 44 0.20 -9.78 -5.30
N LYS A 45 1.16 -8.94 -4.92
CA LYS A 45 1.43 -8.54 -3.54
C LYS A 45 1.22 -7.03 -3.41
N CYS A 46 0.39 -6.63 -2.46
CA CYS A 46 0.14 -5.23 -2.14
C CYS A 46 0.22 -5.00 -0.64
N GLY A 47 0.29 -3.73 -0.25
CA GLY A 47 0.00 -3.32 1.11
C GLY A 47 -1.47 -2.91 1.28
N GLY A 48 -1.86 -2.79 2.53
CA GLY A 48 -3.12 -2.22 2.98
C GLY A 48 -2.97 -1.78 4.42
N PHE A 49 -4.03 -1.22 4.98
CA PHE A 49 -4.07 -0.92 6.39
C PHE A 49 -5.47 -1.02 6.98
N LEU A 50 -5.52 -1.55 8.20
CA LEU A 50 -6.75 -1.71 8.98
C LEU A 50 -7.29 -0.34 9.38
N VAL A 51 -8.54 -0.06 9.02
CA VAL A 51 -9.26 1.17 9.41
C VAL A 51 -10.45 0.89 10.34
N HIS A 52 -10.83 -0.39 10.44
CA HIS A 52 -11.84 -0.92 11.33
C HIS A 52 -11.59 -2.43 11.46
N GLU A 53 -12.10 -3.07 12.51
CA GLU A 53 -11.97 -4.52 12.78
C GLU A 53 -12.19 -5.38 11.53
N ASP A 54 -13.25 -5.10 10.76
CA ASP A 54 -13.59 -5.83 9.53
C ASP A 54 -13.18 -5.15 8.22
N PHE A 55 -12.47 -4.03 8.25
CA PHE A 55 -12.16 -3.25 7.03
C PHE A 55 -10.69 -2.88 6.91
N VAL A 56 -10.10 -3.30 5.79
CA VAL A 56 -8.79 -2.88 5.31
C VAL A 56 -8.95 -1.95 4.11
N LEU A 57 -8.27 -0.80 4.13
CA LEU A 57 -8.13 0.05 2.95
C LEU A 57 -6.89 -0.32 2.15
N THR A 58 -6.99 -0.23 0.83
CA THR A 58 -5.90 -0.47 -0.12
C THR A 58 -6.15 0.28 -1.44
N ALA A 59 -5.25 0.14 -2.40
CA ALA A 59 -5.39 0.72 -3.73
C ALA A 59 -6.21 -0.18 -4.66
N ALA A 60 -7.14 0.41 -5.42
CA ALA A 60 -8.02 -0.35 -6.31
C ALA A 60 -7.26 -1.15 -7.39
N HIS A 61 -6.10 -0.65 -7.85
CA HIS A 61 -5.29 -1.32 -8.87
C HIS A 61 -4.42 -2.45 -8.33
N CYS A 62 -4.54 -2.83 -7.05
CA CYS A 62 -3.79 -3.94 -6.47
C CYS A 62 -4.08 -5.30 -7.12
N TRP A 63 -5.11 -5.38 -7.96
CA TRP A 63 -5.33 -6.50 -8.87
C TRP A 63 -4.28 -6.60 -10.00
N ARG A 64 -3.64 -5.50 -10.39
CA ARG A 64 -2.73 -5.43 -11.56
C ARG A 64 -1.29 -5.07 -11.21
N ARG A 65 -1.05 -4.29 -10.14
CA ARG A 65 0.30 -3.88 -9.72
C ARG A 65 0.75 -4.58 -8.44
N GLN A 66 2.04 -4.44 -8.13
CA GLN A 66 2.68 -5.08 -6.99
C GLN A 66 3.56 -4.08 -6.23
N GLY A 67 3.95 -4.46 -5.01
CA GLY A 67 4.85 -3.70 -4.15
C GLY A 67 4.08 -2.89 -3.12
N ASP A 68 4.51 -1.65 -2.88
CA ASP A 68 3.98 -0.82 -1.78
C ASP A 68 2.59 -0.24 -2.07
N SER A 69 2.05 -0.46 -3.27
CA SER A 69 0.69 -0.05 -3.66
C SER A 69 -0.31 -0.46 -2.58
N GLY A 70 -1.17 0.47 -2.18
CA GLY A 70 -2.17 0.27 -1.14
C GLY A 70 -1.70 0.51 0.29
N SER A 71 -0.40 0.62 0.54
CA SER A 71 0.14 0.96 1.87
C SER A 71 -0.20 2.41 2.26
N PRO A 72 -0.34 2.72 3.57
CA PRO A 72 -0.64 4.07 4.02
C PRO A 72 0.58 4.99 3.99
N LEU A 73 0.37 6.24 3.56
CA LEU A 73 1.27 7.36 3.88
C LEU A 73 0.81 7.95 5.21
N VAL A 74 1.63 7.77 6.25
CA VAL A 74 1.31 8.21 7.62
C VAL A 74 2.06 9.49 7.95
N SER A 75 1.34 10.48 8.47
CA SER A 75 1.91 11.70 9.01
C SER A 75 1.17 12.08 10.29
N LYS A 76 1.92 12.40 11.35
CA LYS A 76 1.37 12.70 12.69
C LYS A 76 0.39 11.62 13.18
N ASN A 77 0.75 10.35 13.00
CA ASN A 77 -0.06 9.17 13.35
C ASN A 77 -1.41 9.07 12.63
N VAL A 78 -1.62 9.80 11.53
CA VAL A 78 -2.83 9.74 10.71
C VAL A 78 -2.47 9.27 9.30
N ALA A 79 -3.24 8.33 8.77
CA ALA A 79 -3.16 7.97 7.36
C ALA A 79 -3.69 9.12 6.50
N GLN A 80 -2.79 9.78 5.77
CA GLN A 80 -3.11 10.93 4.90
C GLN A 80 -3.33 10.50 3.46
N GLY A 81 -2.65 9.44 3.03
CA GLY A 81 -2.75 8.93 1.68
C GLY A 81 -2.56 7.43 1.56
N ILE A 82 -2.82 6.93 0.36
CA ILE A 82 -2.63 5.53 -0.04
C ILE A 82 -1.64 5.51 -1.20
N VAL A 83 -0.56 4.73 -1.11
CA VAL A 83 0.43 4.59 -2.19
C VAL A 83 -0.29 4.16 -3.47
N SER A 84 -0.16 4.96 -4.54
CA SER A 84 -0.82 4.69 -5.80
C SER A 84 0.16 4.26 -6.89
N TYR A 85 0.98 5.19 -7.39
CA TYR A 85 1.92 4.91 -8.47
C TYR A 85 3.15 5.81 -8.36
N GLY A 86 4.24 5.39 -9.02
CA GLY A 86 5.49 6.13 -9.07
C GLY A 86 6.29 5.72 -10.29
N LYS A 87 7.42 6.39 -10.53
CA LYS A 87 8.39 5.96 -11.56
C LYS A 87 8.99 4.62 -11.18
N MET A 88 9.16 3.73 -12.15
CA MET A 88 9.73 2.40 -11.91
C MET A 88 11.17 2.45 -11.41
N GLU A 89 11.90 3.52 -11.73
CA GLU A 89 13.26 3.80 -11.25
C GLU A 89 13.31 4.26 -9.78
N GLY A 90 12.16 4.44 -9.12
CA GLY A 90 12.09 4.90 -7.72
C GLY A 90 12.35 6.40 -7.52
N THR A 91 12.59 7.15 -8.61
CA THR A 91 12.81 8.60 -8.55
C THR A 91 11.54 9.34 -8.11
N PRO A 92 11.57 10.10 -7.00
CA PRO A 92 10.44 10.91 -6.56
C PRO A 92 10.01 11.96 -7.60
N PRO A 93 8.76 12.46 -7.54
CA PRO A 93 7.74 12.17 -6.53
C PRO A 93 6.99 10.85 -6.78
N ASN A 94 6.50 10.24 -5.70
CA ASN A 94 5.47 9.21 -5.75
C ASN A 94 4.08 9.86 -5.63
N ILE A 95 3.08 9.20 -6.22
CA ILE A 95 1.70 9.66 -6.23
C ILE A 95 0.85 8.81 -5.28
N TYR A 96 0.02 9.51 -4.51
CA TYR A 96 -0.81 8.94 -3.45
C TYR A 96 -2.26 9.37 -3.63
N THR A 97 -3.20 8.46 -3.35
CA THR A 97 -4.61 8.81 -3.20
C THR A 97 -4.78 9.62 -1.92
N ARG A 98 -5.36 10.82 -2.01
CA ARG A 98 -5.62 11.67 -0.83
C ARG A 98 -6.85 11.18 -0.08
N ILE A 99 -6.66 10.57 1.10
CA ILE A 99 -7.75 9.93 1.87
C ILE A 99 -8.84 10.94 2.25
N SER A 100 -8.47 12.17 2.61
CA SER A 100 -9.43 13.21 3.02
C SER A 100 -10.51 13.47 1.96
N SER A 101 -10.17 13.35 0.67
CA SER A 101 -11.10 13.55 -0.45
C SER A 101 -12.18 12.46 -0.54
N PHE A 102 -11.97 11.29 0.07
CA PHE A 102 -12.84 10.13 -0.02
C PHE A 102 -13.49 9.73 1.30
N LEU A 103 -13.29 10.49 2.38
CA LEU A 103 -13.78 10.13 3.72
C LEU A 103 -15.29 9.88 3.77
N CYS A 104 -16.09 10.68 3.05
CA CYS A 104 -17.54 10.49 2.99
C CYS A 104 -17.90 9.12 2.37
N TRP A 105 -17.27 8.79 1.24
CA TRP A 105 -17.47 7.52 0.56
C TRP A 105 -17.00 6.31 1.39
N ILE A 106 -15.84 6.42 2.05
CA ILE A 106 -15.30 5.36 2.92
C ILE A 106 -16.29 5.07 4.06
N LYS A 107 -16.71 6.10 4.79
CA LYS A 107 -17.62 5.96 5.93
C LYS A 107 -18.97 5.38 5.52
N THR A 108 -19.51 5.85 4.38
CA THR A 108 -20.80 5.37 3.85
C THR A 108 -20.71 3.90 3.47
N THR A 109 -19.65 3.51 2.74
CA THR A 109 -19.40 2.13 2.34
C THR A 109 -19.29 1.20 3.55
N MET A 110 -18.48 1.57 4.55
CA MET A 110 -18.32 0.77 5.77
C MET A 110 -19.65 0.59 6.52
N LYS A 111 -20.50 1.63 6.56
CA LYS A 111 -21.82 1.54 7.18
C LYS A 111 -22.74 0.58 6.41
N LEU A 112 -22.75 0.65 5.07
CA LEU A 112 -23.59 -0.21 4.23
C LEU A 112 -23.21 -1.69 4.39
N PHE A 113 -21.93 -2.02 4.35
CA PHE A 113 -21.48 -3.41 4.50
C PHE A 113 -21.79 -3.99 5.88
N LYS A 114 -21.73 -3.18 6.96
CA LYS A 114 -22.16 -3.62 8.29
C LYS A 114 -23.65 -3.96 8.36
N LEU A 115 -24.49 -3.22 7.63
CA LEU A 115 -25.93 -3.50 7.55
C LEU A 115 -26.24 -4.74 6.70
N GLN A 116 -25.34 -5.10 5.78
CA GLN A 116 -25.47 -6.28 4.91
C GLN A 116 -24.93 -7.56 5.56
N GLY A 117 -24.10 -7.45 6.60
CA GLY A 117 -23.47 -8.58 7.30
C GLY A 117 -24.07 -8.91 8.66
N GLN A 118 -25.25 -8.38 9.01
CA GLN A 118 -26.04 -8.86 10.14
C GLN A 118 -26.92 -10.04 9.69
N ASP A 119 -26.27 -11.18 9.44
CA ASP A 119 -26.89 -12.52 9.42
C ASP A 119 -26.42 -13.30 10.66
#